data_AF-A0A968VPL1-F1
#
_entry.id   AF-A0A968VPL1-F1
#
_cell.length_a   1.000
_cell.length_b   1.000
_cell.length_c   1.000
_cell.angle_alpha   90.00
_cell.angle_beta   90.00
_cell.angle_gamma   90.00
#
_symmetry.space_group_name_H-M   'P 1'
#
loop_
_entity.id
_entity.type
_entity.pdbx_description
1 polymer ?
#
loop_
_entity_poly.entity_id
_entity_poly.type
_entity_poly.pdbx_seq_one_letter_code
_entity_poly.pdbx_strand_id
1 'polypeptide(L)'
;MILLDELLAAGGTLHGAAAAHRFSDWSYDSRLTRPGEIFIALQTARADGHDYIAAALAAGASGVLCAYPPTDAAQATILKVEDPIALVQRWAATRIRHYSPFTIAVTGSVGKTSTRRAIATLLSAQVPTFQSRRSFNGLLGLPLTFSQLGPEHRFAVLECGSDRPARSLHLPSSSRPRYPSSLPSARPTCAASTPSPVSLPRRARLSPHYPLEV
;
A
#
# COMPACT_ATOMS: atom_id res chain seq x y z
N MET A 1 8.57 4.19 11.37
CA MET A 1 8.06 3.93 12.73
C MET A 1 6.62 4.41 12.85
N ILE A 2 5.76 3.56 13.37
CA ILE A 2 4.33 3.79 13.62
C ILE A 2 4.19 4.28 15.07
N LEU A 3 3.32 5.26 15.33
CA LEU A 3 3.08 5.79 16.67
C LEU A 3 1.68 5.42 17.16
N LEU A 4 1.54 5.11 18.46
CA LEU A 4 0.25 4.78 19.06
C LEU A 4 -0.80 5.88 18.83
N ASP A 5 -0.41 7.15 18.99
CA ASP A 5 -1.32 8.29 18.82
C ASP A 5 -1.87 8.39 17.39
N GLU A 6 -1.07 8.01 16.37
CA GLU A 6 -1.54 7.95 14.98
C GLU A 6 -2.62 6.87 14.80
N LEU A 7 -2.51 5.75 15.54
CA LEU A 7 -3.45 4.63 15.47
C LEU A 7 -4.74 4.94 16.22
N LEU A 8 -4.64 5.61 17.37
CA LEU A 8 -5.80 6.12 18.10
C LEU A 8 -6.55 7.16 17.26
N ALA A 9 -5.84 8.12 16.65
CA ALA A 9 -6.41 9.11 15.74
C ALA A 9 -7.03 8.47 14.48
N ALA A 10 -6.54 7.30 14.05
CA ALA A 10 -7.13 6.52 12.96
C ALA A 10 -8.36 5.69 13.39
N GLY A 11 -8.83 5.84 14.64
CA GLY A 11 -10.04 5.19 15.16
C GLY A 11 -9.78 3.87 15.89
N GLY A 12 -8.54 3.62 16.31
CA GLY A 12 -8.23 2.52 17.21
C GLY A 12 -8.63 2.85 18.64
N THR A 13 -9.07 1.85 19.41
CA THR A 13 -9.35 2.01 20.84
C THR A 13 -8.36 1.17 21.63
N LEU A 14 -7.75 1.75 22.65
CA LEU A 14 -6.83 1.01 23.50
C LEU A 14 -7.62 0.01 24.37
N HIS A 15 -7.18 -1.24 24.40
CA HIS A 15 -7.70 -2.26 25.29
C HIS A 15 -6.66 -2.52 26.39
N GLY A 16 -6.98 -2.16 27.64
CA GLY A 16 -6.03 -2.20 28.75
C GLY A 16 -5.06 -1.02 28.75
N ALA A 17 -3.88 -1.22 29.34
CA ALA A 17 -2.82 -0.22 29.38
C ALA A 17 -1.89 -0.34 28.15
N ALA A 18 -1.29 0.77 27.73
CA ALA A 18 -0.31 0.77 26.66
C ALA A 18 1.06 0.33 27.20
N ALA A 19 1.56 -0.81 26.73
CA ALA A 19 2.91 -1.29 27.04
C ALA A 19 4.00 -0.67 26.13
N ALA A 20 3.60 -0.25 24.92
CA ALA A 20 4.46 0.37 23.92
C ALA A 20 3.72 1.51 23.18
N HIS A 21 4.45 2.59 22.87
CA HIS A 21 3.93 3.75 22.14
C HIS A 21 4.47 3.86 20.71
N ARG A 22 5.44 3.01 20.35
CA ARG A 22 6.19 3.09 19.09
C ARG A 22 6.38 1.68 18.55
N PHE A 23 6.19 1.54 17.24
CA PHE A 23 6.29 0.25 16.56
C PHE A 23 7.12 0.37 15.29
N SER A 24 7.98 -0.62 15.07
CA SER A 24 8.94 -0.62 13.96
C SER A 24 8.22 -0.77 12.62
N ASP A 25 7.27 -1.70 12.55
CA ASP A 25 6.54 -2.05 11.34
C ASP A 25 5.22 -2.80 11.64
N TRP A 26 4.54 -3.21 10.57
CA TRP A 26 3.38 -4.09 10.63
C TRP A 26 3.75 -5.54 10.34
N SER A 27 3.03 -6.46 10.96
CA SER A 27 3.05 -7.90 10.66
C SER A 27 1.63 -8.42 10.52
N TYR A 28 1.39 -9.34 9.59
CA TYR A 28 0.10 -10.05 9.45
C TYR A 28 0.30 -11.56 9.30
N ASP A 29 1.53 -12.04 9.52
CA ASP A 29 1.92 -13.45 9.54
C ASP A 29 2.79 -13.65 10.78
N SER A 30 2.24 -14.34 11.79
CA SER A 30 2.90 -14.55 13.08
C SER A 30 4.24 -15.26 12.96
N ARG A 31 4.45 -16.05 11.90
CA ARG A 31 5.71 -16.76 11.62
C ARG A 31 6.83 -15.82 11.17
N LEU A 32 6.48 -14.63 10.69
CA LEU A 32 7.39 -13.62 10.18
C LEU A 32 7.46 -12.37 11.06
N THR A 33 6.66 -12.33 12.13
CA THR A 33 6.64 -11.24 13.10
C THR A 33 8.01 -11.04 13.72
N ARG A 34 8.40 -9.77 13.85
CA ARG A 34 9.67 -9.38 14.46
C ARG A 34 9.45 -8.55 15.72
N PRO A 35 10.44 -8.51 16.62
CA PRO A 35 10.42 -7.63 17.78
C PRO A 35 10.09 -6.18 17.41
N GLY A 36 9.15 -5.57 18.13
CA GLY A 36 8.74 -4.19 17.93
C GLY A 36 7.65 -3.96 16.88
N GLU A 37 7.21 -4.99 16.14
CA GLU A 37 6.13 -4.85 15.15
C GLU A 37 4.73 -4.88 15.80
N ILE A 38 3.74 -4.38 15.06
CA ILE A 38 2.31 -4.57 15.37
C ILE A 38 1.80 -5.76 14.57
N PHE A 39 1.30 -6.79 15.25
CA PHE A 39 0.60 -7.89 14.61
C PHE A 39 -0.86 -7.52 14.30
N ILE A 40 -1.29 -7.69 13.06
CA ILE A 40 -2.65 -7.43 12.60
C ILE A 40 -3.39 -8.76 12.53
N ALA A 41 -4.33 -8.96 13.46
CA ALA A 41 -5.18 -10.14 13.49
C ALA A 41 -6.30 -9.98 12.45
N LEU A 42 -6.13 -10.64 11.31
CA LEU A 42 -7.08 -10.59 10.18
C LEU A 42 -7.85 -11.89 10.06
N GLN A 43 -9.16 -11.79 9.92
CA GLN A 43 -9.97 -12.93 9.52
C GLN A 43 -9.96 -13.07 7.99
N THR A 44 -9.60 -14.26 7.51
CA THR A 44 -9.60 -14.60 6.09
C THR A 44 -10.51 -15.81 5.86
N ALA A 45 -10.84 -16.11 4.60
CA ALA A 45 -11.61 -17.29 4.25
C ALA A 45 -10.96 -18.63 4.67
N ARG A 46 -9.66 -18.63 5.01
CA ARG A 46 -8.89 -19.84 5.31
C ARG A 46 -8.42 -19.94 6.76
N ALA A 47 -8.37 -18.83 7.47
CA ALA A 47 -7.76 -18.74 8.80
C ALA A 47 -8.23 -17.48 9.52
N ASP A 48 -8.30 -17.56 10.85
CA ASP A 48 -8.49 -16.40 11.71
C ASP A 48 -7.15 -15.98 12.34
N GLY A 49 -6.74 -14.75 12.07
CA GLY A 49 -5.53 -14.15 12.63
C GLY A 49 -5.54 -14.04 14.16
N HIS A 50 -6.72 -14.04 14.79
CA HIS A 50 -6.85 -13.95 16.24
C HIS A 50 -6.23 -15.17 16.94
N ASP A 51 -6.32 -16.35 16.32
CA ASP A 51 -5.71 -17.59 16.83
C ASP A 51 -4.18 -17.51 16.93
N TYR A 52 -3.56 -16.58 16.21
CA TYR A 52 -2.12 -16.42 16.11
C TYR A 52 -1.56 -15.27 16.94
N ILE A 53 -2.40 -14.56 17.71
CA ILE A 53 -1.96 -13.43 18.55
C ILE A 53 -0.89 -13.89 19.55
N ALA A 54 -1.13 -15.00 20.25
CA ALA A 54 -0.18 -15.53 21.23
C ALA A 54 1.20 -15.84 20.60
N ALA A 55 1.20 -16.43 19.40
CA ALA A 55 2.44 -16.72 18.67
C ALA A 55 3.17 -15.43 18.24
N ALA A 56 2.45 -14.41 17.79
CA ALA A 56 3.04 -13.13 17.43
C ALA A 56 3.63 -12.39 18.65
N LEU A 57 2.95 -12.44 19.79
CA LEU A 57 3.46 -11.91 21.06
C LEU A 57 4.74 -12.64 21.49
N ALA A 58 4.76 -13.97 21.41
CA ALA A 58 5.96 -14.77 21.69
C ALA A 58 7.13 -14.45 20.73
N ALA A 59 6.83 -14.05 19.48
CA ALA A 59 7.82 -13.56 18.52
C ALA A 59 8.30 -12.11 18.77
N GLY A 60 7.74 -11.43 19.78
CA GLY A 60 8.15 -10.10 20.19
C GLY A 60 7.31 -8.96 19.62
N ALA A 61 6.11 -9.23 19.09
CA ALA A 61 5.17 -8.16 18.74
C ALA A 61 4.93 -7.27 19.96
N SER A 62 5.18 -5.97 19.80
CA SER A 62 4.97 -4.99 20.88
C SER A 62 3.56 -4.39 20.84
N GLY A 63 2.80 -4.67 19.77
CA GLY A 63 1.39 -4.32 19.68
C GLY A 63 0.58 -5.32 18.87
N VAL A 64 -0.73 -5.29 19.09
CA VAL A 64 -1.71 -6.10 18.36
C VAL A 64 -2.85 -5.20 17.90
N LEU A 65 -3.27 -5.35 16.64
CA LEU A 65 -4.46 -4.73 16.08
C LEU A 65 -5.49 -5.82 15.77
N CYS A 66 -6.62 -5.82 16.46
CA CYS A 66 -7.59 -6.92 16.40
C CYS A 66 -9.04 -6.44 16.60
N ALA A 67 -10.00 -7.25 16.16
CA ALA A 67 -11.42 -7.06 16.48
C ALA A 67 -11.77 -7.61 17.87
N TYR A 68 -11.14 -8.73 18.23
CA TYR A 68 -11.38 -9.44 19.48
C TYR A 68 -10.08 -9.47 20.32
N PRO A 69 -9.94 -8.60 21.33
CA PRO A 69 -8.79 -8.62 22.21
C PRO A 69 -8.66 -9.96 22.95
N PRO A 70 -7.43 -10.48 23.13
CA PRO A 70 -7.20 -11.65 23.98
C PRO A 70 -7.39 -11.28 25.46
N THR A 71 -7.68 -12.29 26.30
CA THR A 71 -7.89 -12.09 27.75
C THR A 71 -6.61 -11.69 28.49
N ASP A 72 -5.45 -12.15 28.01
CA ASP A 72 -4.14 -11.80 28.58
C ASP A 72 -3.20 -11.32 27.47
N ALA A 73 -2.77 -10.06 27.60
CA ALA A 73 -1.78 -9.46 26.72
C ALA A 73 -1.02 -8.33 27.42
N ALA A 74 -0.74 -8.49 28.72
CA ALA A 74 -0.14 -7.45 29.54
C ALA A 74 1.22 -6.92 29.01
N GLN A 75 1.87 -7.67 28.12
CA GLN A 75 3.19 -7.35 27.57
C GLN A 75 3.15 -6.56 26.24
N ALA A 76 1.97 -6.28 25.68
CA ALA A 76 1.84 -5.56 24.42
C ALA A 76 0.71 -4.54 24.43
N THR A 77 0.82 -3.52 23.58
CA THR A 77 -0.26 -2.55 23.37
C THR A 77 -1.34 -3.14 22.47
N ILE A 78 -2.55 -3.30 23.00
CA ILE A 78 -3.67 -3.87 22.24
C ILE A 78 -4.59 -2.77 21.74
N LEU A 79 -4.76 -2.72 20.42
CA LEU A 79 -5.67 -1.82 19.73
C LEU A 79 -6.87 -2.62 19.21
N LYS A 80 -8.04 -2.34 19.79
CA LYS A 80 -9.32 -2.87 19.35
C LYS A 80 -9.90 -1.97 18.27
N VAL A 81 -10.34 -2.58 17.17
CA VAL A 81 -11.11 -1.94 16.11
C VAL A 81 -12.02 -2.95 15.42
N GLU A 82 -13.19 -2.53 14.94
CA GLU A 82 -14.10 -3.40 14.21
C GLU A 82 -13.48 -3.96 12.91
N ASP A 83 -12.81 -3.10 12.14
CA ASP A 83 -12.13 -3.47 10.90
C ASP A 83 -10.63 -3.03 10.94
N PRO A 84 -9.71 -3.98 11.19
CA PRO A 84 -8.27 -3.72 11.17
C PRO A 84 -7.77 -3.16 9.83
N ILE A 85 -8.33 -3.60 8.70
CA ILE A 85 -7.93 -3.14 7.37
C ILE A 85 -8.29 -1.66 7.20
N ALA A 86 -9.51 -1.29 7.58
CA ALA A 86 -9.96 0.09 7.49
C ALA A 86 -9.11 1.04 8.36
N LEU A 87 -8.70 0.61 9.56
CA LEU A 87 -7.81 1.39 10.41
C LEU A 87 -6.45 1.64 9.74
N VAL A 88 -5.82 0.57 9.23
CA VAL A 88 -4.51 0.68 8.56
C VAL A 88 -4.60 1.58 7.32
N GLN A 89 -5.70 1.52 6.57
CA GLN A 89 -5.93 2.40 5.42
C GLN A 89 -6.09 3.87 5.83
N ARG A 90 -6.85 4.16 6.89
CA ARG A 90 -6.99 5.53 7.42
C ARG A 90 -5.66 6.07 7.92
N TRP A 91 -4.91 5.27 8.68
CA TRP A 91 -3.57 5.61 9.14
C TRP A 91 -2.62 5.91 7.97
N ALA A 92 -2.58 5.04 6.96
CA ALA A 92 -1.74 5.23 5.78
C ALA A 92 -2.09 6.50 5.01
N ALA A 93 -3.39 6.76 4.81
CA ALA A 93 -3.86 7.95 4.13
C ALA A 93 -3.47 9.23 4.88
N THR A 94 -3.57 9.23 6.21
CA THR A 94 -3.11 10.36 7.05
C THR A 94 -1.60 10.57 6.90
N ARG A 95 -0.82 9.49 6.87
CA ARG A 95 0.65 9.57 6.76
C ARG A 95 1.12 10.14 5.42
N ILE A 96 0.51 9.70 4.32
CA ILE A 96 0.80 10.25 2.99
C ILE A 96 0.42 11.73 2.92
N ARG A 97 -0.74 12.12 3.46
CA ARG A 97 -1.15 13.53 3.50
C ARG A 97 -0.21 14.38 4.35
N HIS A 98 0.23 13.84 5.49
CA HIS A 98 1.11 14.55 6.41
C HIS A 98 2.48 14.85 5.79
N TYR A 99 3.12 13.85 5.18
CA TYR A 99 4.44 14.04 4.55
C TYR A 99 4.36 14.63 3.14
N SER A 100 3.22 14.46 2.45
CA SER A 100 2.91 15.00 1.12
C SER A 100 4.05 14.87 0.09
N PRO A 101 4.68 13.68 -0.09
CA PRO A 101 5.70 13.49 -1.11
C PRO A 101 5.11 13.60 -2.52
N PHE A 102 5.94 14.00 -3.48
CA PHE A 102 5.56 13.92 -4.89
C PHE A 102 5.39 12.45 -5.28
N THR A 103 4.16 12.05 -5.58
CA THR A 103 3.80 10.64 -5.72
C THR A 103 3.70 10.23 -7.19
N ILE A 104 4.41 9.16 -7.55
CA ILE A 104 4.38 8.53 -8.87
C ILE A 104 3.74 7.16 -8.70
N ALA A 105 2.54 6.98 -9.24
CA ALA A 105 1.85 5.69 -9.25
C ALA A 105 2.14 4.93 -10.55
N VAL A 106 2.70 3.74 -10.44
CA VAL A 106 2.95 2.82 -11.54
C VAL A 106 1.83 1.78 -11.57
N THR A 107 1.08 1.75 -12.68
CA THR A 107 -0.10 0.90 -12.89
C THR A 107 0.08 0.02 -14.13
N GLY A 108 -0.79 -0.99 -14.28
CA GLY A 108 -0.87 -1.83 -15.49
C GLY A 108 -0.76 -3.34 -15.18
N SER A 109 -1.01 -4.20 -16.16
CA SER A 109 -1.02 -5.65 -15.93
C SER A 109 0.39 -6.26 -15.86
N VAL A 110 1.35 -5.70 -16.60
CA VAL A 110 2.73 -6.22 -16.72
C VAL A 110 3.74 -5.09 -16.50
N GLY A 111 4.93 -5.42 -15.99
CA GLY A 111 6.07 -4.48 -15.91
C GLY A 111 6.06 -3.53 -14.71
N LYS A 112 4.96 -3.42 -13.96
CA LYS A 112 4.82 -2.49 -12.82
C LYS A 112 6.01 -2.51 -11.85
N THR A 113 6.40 -3.69 -11.39
CA THR A 113 7.48 -3.84 -10.41
C THR A 113 8.83 -3.39 -10.98
N SER A 114 9.15 -3.78 -12.21
CA SER A 114 10.38 -3.37 -12.88
C SER A 114 10.41 -1.87 -13.13
N THR A 115 9.31 -1.29 -13.63
CA THR A 115 9.18 0.14 -13.88
C THR A 115 9.26 0.95 -12.59
N ARG A 116 8.52 0.56 -11.53
CA ARG A 116 8.59 1.19 -10.20
C ARG A 116 10.02 1.21 -9.67
N ARG A 117 10.73 0.08 -9.75
CA ARG A 117 12.12 -0.02 -9.30
C ARG A 117 13.06 0.86 -10.12
N ALA A 118 12.93 0.86 -11.44
CA ALA A 118 13.75 1.70 -12.31
C ALA A 118 13.58 3.19 -11.99
N ILE A 119 12.34 3.66 -11.87
CA ILE A 119 12.04 5.06 -11.51
C ILE A 119 12.61 5.39 -10.11
N ALA A 120 12.38 4.51 -9.12
CA ALA A 120 12.87 4.73 -7.77
C ALA A 120 14.40 4.80 -7.70
N THR A 121 15.11 3.94 -8.45
CA THR A 121 16.59 3.96 -8.51
C THR A 121 17.12 5.26 -9.11
N LEU A 122 16.53 5.73 -10.22
CA LEU A 122 16.96 6.98 -10.86
C LEU A 122 16.73 8.20 -9.96
N LEU A 123 15.58 8.28 -9.28
CA LEU A 123 15.27 9.39 -8.38
C LEU A 123 16.14 9.35 -7.11
N SER A 124 16.35 8.15 -6.54
CA SER A 124 17.16 7.96 -5.32
C SER A 124 18.61 8.40 -5.48
N ALA A 125 19.12 8.49 -6.72
CA ALA A 125 20.47 8.98 -7.00
C ALA A 125 20.66 10.46 -6.64
N GLN A 126 19.57 11.24 -6.56
CA GLN A 126 19.62 12.69 -6.34
C GLN A 126 18.77 13.14 -5.15
N VAL A 127 17.68 12.44 -4.85
CA VAL A 127 16.69 12.88 -3.87
C VAL A 127 16.17 11.69 -3.06
N PRO A 128 16.04 11.79 -1.72
CA PRO A 128 15.44 10.73 -0.92
C PRO A 128 14.05 10.35 -1.43
N THR A 129 13.94 9.08 -1.84
CA THR A 129 12.77 8.56 -2.56
C THR A 129 12.23 7.32 -1.87
N PHE A 130 10.99 7.42 -1.41
CA PHE A 130 10.26 6.28 -0.87
C PHE A 130 9.80 5.39 -2.02
N GLN A 131 9.82 4.07 -1.82
CA GLN A 131 9.27 3.13 -2.78
C GLN A 131 8.46 2.04 -2.07
N SER A 132 7.34 1.63 -2.67
CA SER A 132 6.53 0.55 -2.12
C SER A 132 7.28 -0.80 -2.21
N ARG A 133 7.23 -1.63 -1.15
CA ARG A 133 8.11 -2.81 -1.00
C ARG A 133 7.86 -3.96 -1.99
N ARG A 134 6.60 -4.20 -2.37
CA ARG A 134 6.17 -5.32 -3.24
C ARG A 134 5.06 -4.88 -4.19
N SER A 135 4.68 -5.78 -5.10
CA SER A 135 3.44 -5.69 -5.84
C SER A 135 2.26 -5.94 -4.89
N PHE A 136 1.28 -5.05 -4.88
CA PHE A 136 0.16 -5.12 -3.94
C PHE A 136 -1.16 -5.26 -4.70
N ASN A 137 -1.64 -6.51 -4.75
CA ASN A 137 -2.96 -6.85 -5.28
C ASN A 137 -4.04 -6.91 -4.19
N GLY A 138 -3.66 -6.70 -2.92
CA GLY A 138 -4.53 -6.78 -1.76
C GLY A 138 -4.69 -5.44 -1.03
N LEU A 139 -5.74 -5.34 -0.21
CA LEU A 139 -6.14 -4.11 0.47
C LEU A 139 -5.13 -3.55 1.48
N LEU A 140 -4.25 -4.39 2.01
CA LEU A 140 -3.26 -4.00 3.01
C LEU A 140 -1.91 -3.68 2.41
N GLY A 141 -1.59 -4.27 1.26
CA GLY A 141 -0.22 -4.29 0.76
C GLY A 141 0.42 -2.91 0.68
N LEU A 142 -0.23 -1.98 0.00
CA LEU A 142 0.25 -0.61 -0.14
C LEU A 142 0.21 0.17 1.21
N PRO A 143 -0.91 0.19 1.96
CA PRO A 143 -0.98 0.81 3.27
C PRO A 143 0.17 0.44 4.23
N LEU A 144 0.52 -0.84 4.33
CA LEU A 144 1.56 -1.29 5.28
C LEU A 144 2.94 -0.69 4.96
N THR A 145 3.23 -0.37 3.70
CA THR A 145 4.55 0.16 3.33
C THR A 145 4.84 1.55 3.89
N PHE A 146 3.81 2.33 4.22
CA PHE A 146 3.99 3.70 4.70
C PHE A 146 4.61 3.78 6.10
N SER A 147 4.84 2.66 6.77
CA SER A 147 5.60 2.60 8.04
C SER A 147 7.02 3.13 7.88
N GLN A 148 7.58 3.03 6.67
CA GLN A 148 8.88 3.54 6.27
C GLN A 148 8.82 4.93 5.61
N LEU A 149 7.63 5.48 5.37
CA LEU A 149 7.53 6.86 4.91
C LEU A 149 7.84 7.80 6.09
N GLY A 150 8.69 8.78 5.79
CA GLY A 150 9.25 9.75 6.73
C GLY A 150 9.49 11.12 6.08
N PRO A 151 9.77 12.15 6.88
CA PRO A 151 9.86 13.55 6.45
C PRO A 151 11.02 13.86 5.48
N GLU A 152 12.01 12.99 5.39
CA GLU A 152 13.12 13.06 4.46
C GLU A 152 12.69 12.81 3.01
N HIS A 153 11.65 12.00 2.81
CA HIS A 153 11.22 11.56 1.49
C HIS A 153 10.54 12.70 0.72
N ARG A 154 11.07 13.03 -0.45
CA ARG A 154 10.49 14.04 -1.35
C ARG A 154 9.65 13.41 -2.46
N PHE A 155 10.02 12.19 -2.84
CA PHE A 155 9.29 11.39 -3.82
C PHE A 155 8.75 10.10 -3.19
N ALA A 156 7.64 9.62 -3.72
CA ALA A 156 7.08 8.31 -3.41
C ALA A 156 6.73 7.58 -4.72
N VAL A 157 7.40 6.47 -5.02
CA VAL A 157 7.14 5.65 -6.20
C VAL A 157 6.35 4.40 -5.78
N LEU A 158 5.06 4.40 -6.10
CA LEU A 158 4.10 3.41 -5.63
C LEU A 158 3.70 2.49 -6.78
N GLU A 159 3.68 1.19 -6.54
CA GLU A 159 3.06 0.23 -7.46
C GLU A 159 1.60 0.01 -7.04
N CYS A 160 0.68 0.23 -7.97
CA CYS A 160 -0.75 -0.01 -7.78
C CYS A 160 -1.24 -1.13 -8.71
N GLY A 161 -1.97 -2.09 -8.16
CA GLY A 161 -2.62 -3.14 -8.94
C GLY A 161 -3.68 -2.58 -9.90
N SER A 162 -3.93 -3.30 -10.98
CA SER A 162 -4.87 -2.91 -12.05
C SER A 162 -6.30 -2.71 -11.55
N ASP A 163 -6.69 -3.40 -10.48
CA ASP A 163 -8.08 -3.47 -10.02
C ASP A 163 -8.45 -2.38 -9.00
N ARG A 164 -7.48 -1.60 -8.51
CA ARG A 164 -7.74 -0.54 -7.51
C ARG A 164 -6.82 0.66 -7.76
N PRO A 165 -7.33 1.74 -8.38
CA PRO A 165 -6.54 2.94 -8.58
C PRO A 165 -6.14 3.56 -7.22
N ALA A 166 -5.02 4.29 -7.24
CA ALA A 166 -4.51 5.25 -6.26
C ALA A 166 -5.54 6.08 -5.45
N ARG A 167 -6.79 6.15 -5.92
CA ARG A 167 -7.91 6.90 -5.35
C ARG A 167 -8.27 6.46 -3.92
N SER A 168 -8.14 5.18 -3.56
CA SER A 168 -8.50 4.70 -2.21
C SER A 168 -7.66 5.34 -1.11
N LEU A 169 -6.41 5.71 -1.41
CA LEU A 169 -5.52 6.39 -0.47
C LEU A 169 -5.64 7.92 -0.51
N HIS A 170 -6.53 8.48 -1.35
CA HIS A 170 -6.63 9.92 -1.59
C HIS A 170 -5.24 10.55 -1.82
N LEU A 171 -4.41 9.92 -2.66
CA LEU A 171 -3.08 10.42 -2.95
C LEU A 171 -3.20 11.86 -3.45
N PRO A 172 -2.37 12.80 -2.92
CA PRO A 172 -2.43 14.18 -3.36
C PRO A 172 -2.26 14.23 -4.88
N SER A 173 -3.16 14.96 -5.56
CA SER A 173 -2.99 15.28 -6.97
C SER A 173 -1.65 15.99 -7.12
N SER A 174 -0.88 15.62 -8.14
CA SER A 174 0.49 16.08 -8.39
C SER A 174 0.69 17.55 -8.03
N SER A 175 1.24 17.82 -6.85
CA SER A 175 1.64 19.16 -6.43
C SER A 175 2.89 19.52 -7.21
N ARG A 176 2.90 20.68 -7.87
CA ARG A 176 4.11 21.19 -8.54
C ARG A 176 5.24 21.28 -7.51
N PRO A 177 6.35 20.56 -7.67
CA PRO A 177 7.47 20.72 -6.77
C PRO A 177 8.08 22.11 -6.99
N ARG A 178 8.31 22.86 -5.92
CA ARG A 178 9.19 24.05 -5.95
C ARG A 178 10.62 23.53 -5.86
N TYR A 179 11.25 23.30 -7.02
CA TYR A 179 12.70 23.13 -7.11
C TYR A 179 13.36 24.49 -7.37
N PRO A 180 14.58 24.76 -6.86
CA PRO A 180 15.43 25.81 -7.40
C PRO A 180 15.64 25.57 -8.90
N SER A 181 15.67 26.66 -9.65
CA SER A 181 15.40 26.78 -11.09
C SER A 181 16.46 26.16 -12.02
N SER A 182 16.59 24.83 -12.04
CA SER A 182 17.51 24.17 -13.00
C SER A 182 17.04 22.84 -13.59
N LEU A 183 15.77 22.44 -13.41
CA LEU A 183 15.18 21.30 -14.13
C LEU A 183 14.05 21.77 -15.07
N PRO A 184 13.99 21.29 -16.32
CA PRO A 184 12.95 21.69 -17.25
C PRO A 184 11.57 21.28 -16.70
N SER A 185 10.64 22.24 -16.75
CA SER A 185 9.23 22.09 -16.38
C SER A 185 8.58 20.94 -17.16
N ALA A 186 8.50 19.75 -16.56
CA ALA A 186 7.69 18.65 -17.06
C ALA A 186 6.28 18.74 -16.46
N ARG A 187 5.26 18.95 -17.30
CA ARG A 187 3.87 18.70 -16.92
C ARG A 187 3.68 17.16 -16.82
N PRO A 188 3.09 16.61 -15.76
CA PRO A 188 2.80 15.19 -15.73
C PRO A 188 1.64 14.88 -16.68
N THR A 189 1.90 14.08 -17.70
CA THR A 189 0.89 13.39 -18.50
C THR A 189 0.36 12.23 -17.66
N CYS A 190 -0.95 12.25 -17.40
CA CYS A 190 -1.68 11.03 -17.08
C CYS A 190 -1.63 10.18 -18.36
N ALA A 191 -0.81 9.14 -18.39
CA ALA A 191 -0.89 8.14 -19.47
C ALA A 191 -2.15 7.31 -19.23
N ALA A 192 -3.30 7.87 -19.64
CA ALA A 192 -4.52 7.13 -19.80
C ALA A 192 -4.24 6.01 -20.81
N SER A 193 -4.58 4.78 -20.39
CA SER A 193 -4.89 3.59 -21.19
C SER A 193 -4.49 3.59 -22.67
N THR A 194 -3.77 2.54 -23.06
CA THR A 194 -3.72 2.02 -24.44
C THR A 194 -5.06 2.21 -25.19
N PRO A 195 -5.06 2.69 -26.44
CA PRO A 195 -6.29 2.77 -27.22
C PRO A 195 -6.91 1.38 -27.35
N SER A 196 -8.23 1.30 -27.18
CA SER A 196 -9.03 0.11 -27.48
C SER A 196 -8.63 -0.50 -28.83
N PRO A 197 -8.72 -1.83 -29.01
CA PRO A 197 -8.48 -2.43 -30.32
C PRO A 197 -9.39 -1.75 -31.33
N VAL A 198 -8.80 -1.22 -32.40
CA VAL A 198 -9.51 -0.68 -33.56
C VAL A 198 -10.44 -1.79 -34.06
N SER A 199 -11.74 -1.62 -33.82
CA SER A 199 -12.79 -2.42 -34.42
C SER A 199 -12.76 -2.16 -35.92
N LEU A 200 -12.20 -3.10 -36.69
CA LEU A 200 -12.29 -3.13 -38.14
C LEU A 200 -13.78 -3.11 -38.53
N PRO A 201 -14.22 -2.20 -39.42
CA PRO A 201 -15.60 -2.20 -39.87
C PRO A 201 -15.91 -3.49 -40.62
N ARG A 202 -17.02 -4.15 -40.24
CA ARG A 202 -17.66 -5.23 -41.00
C ARG A 202 -17.76 -4.82 -42.47
N ARG A 203 -16.90 -5.38 -43.33
CA ARG A 203 -17.12 -5.31 -44.77
C ARG A 203 -18.24 -6.28 -45.16
N ALA A 204 -19.08 -5.75 -46.04
CA ALA A 204 -20.31 -6.31 -46.54
C ALA A 204 -20.12 -7.66 -47.24
N ARG A 205 -21.20 -8.45 -47.23
CA ARG A 205 -21.40 -9.65 -48.05
C ARG A 205 -21.04 -9.36 -49.51
N LEU A 206 -20.14 -10.16 -50.07
CA LEU A 206 -20.15 -10.57 -51.47
C LEU A 206 -19.62 -12.01 -51.54
N SER A 207 -20.52 -12.96 -51.77
CA SER A 207 -20.23 -14.22 -52.50
C SER A 207 -20.55 -13.93 -53.97
N PRO A 208 -19.94 -14.58 -55.00
CA PRO A 208 -19.86 -16.04 -55.14
C PRO A 208 -18.60 -16.59 -55.86
N HIS A 209 -18.61 -17.92 -56.01
CA HIS A 209 -17.87 -18.77 -56.97
C HIS A 209 -16.63 -19.57 -56.52
N TYR A 210 -16.88 -20.88 -56.47
CA TYR A 210 -16.03 -22.09 -56.54
C TYR A 210 -15.19 -22.15 -57.85
N PRO A 211 -14.18 -23.06 -58.06
CA PRO A 211 -14.23 -24.49 -57.68
C PRO A 211 -12.93 -25.19 -57.20
N LEU A 212 -13.15 -26.47 -56.88
CA LEU A 212 -12.33 -27.61 -56.42
C LEU A 212 -11.01 -27.90 -57.15
N GLU A 213 -10.16 -28.67 -56.46
CA GLU A 213 -9.22 -29.75 -56.88
C GLU A 213 -7.94 -29.65 -56.00
N VAL A 214 -7.37 -30.66 -55.33
CA VAL A 214 -7.51 -32.14 -55.19
C VAL A 214 -7.22 -32.47 -53.72
#